data_AF-A0A3A8JL65-F1
#
_entry.id   AF-A0A3A8JL65-F1
#
_cell.length_a   1.000
_cell.length_b   1.000
_cell.length_c   1.000
_cell.angle_alpha   90.00
_cell.angle_beta   90.00
_cell.angle_gamma   90.00
#
_symmetry.space_group_name_H-M   'P 1'
#
loop_
_entity.id
_entity.type
_entity.pdbx_description
1 polymer ?
#
loop_
_entity_poly.entity_id
_entity_poly.type
_entity_poly.pdbx_seq_one_letter_code
_entity_poly.pdbx_strand_id
1 'polypeptide(L)'
;MRAVVFEHEEHEGPGLLGPALEAAGFTLVRRFRTVRREDVDAPLVVVMGGPMGVYEADAHPFLKDELALLGERLASERACVGVCLGAQLLAAAAGAQVSPGKNGFEVG
;
A
#
# COMPACT_ATOMS: atom_id res chain seq x y z
N MET A 1 12.49 9.89 10.83
CA MET A 1 11.72 8.62 11.04
C MET A 1 11.71 7.83 9.74
N ARG A 2 11.35 6.54 9.70
CA ARG A 2 11.22 5.80 8.42
C ARG A 2 9.77 5.78 7.92
N ALA A 3 9.58 5.97 6.62
CA ALA A 3 8.34 5.65 5.93
C ALA A 3 8.61 4.50 4.97
N VAL A 4 7.94 3.37 5.17
CA VAL A 4 8.09 2.21 4.27
C VAL A 4 7.10 2.38 3.13
N VAL A 5 7.57 2.31 1.88
CA VAL A 5 6.76 2.51 0.68
C VAL A 5 6.67 1.18 -0.07
N PHE A 6 5.47 0.60 -0.14
CA PHE A 6 5.18 -0.58 -0.95
C PHE A 6 4.84 -0.14 -2.37
N GLU A 7 5.53 -0.71 -3.34
CA GLU A 7 5.44 -0.38 -4.77
C GLU A 7 5.19 -1.64 -5.57
N HIS A 8 4.33 -1.52 -6.59
CA HIS A 8 3.89 -2.67 -7.38
C HIS A 8 4.37 -2.60 -8.83
N GLU A 9 4.72 -1.40 -9.33
CA GLU A 9 5.28 -1.16 -10.66
C GLU A 9 6.47 -0.21 -10.60
N GLU A 10 7.49 -0.44 -11.43
CA GLU A 10 8.75 0.33 -11.41
C GLU A 10 8.52 1.83 -11.68
N HIS A 11 7.47 2.15 -12.44
CA HIS A 11 7.08 3.49 -12.84
C HIS A 11 5.99 4.11 -11.96
N GLU A 12 5.44 3.36 -10.99
CA GLU A 12 4.45 3.85 -10.00
C GLU A 12 5.09 4.09 -8.62
N GLY A 13 6.21 4.82 -8.60
CA GLY A 13 6.85 5.27 -7.36
C GLY A 13 6.01 6.32 -6.60
N PRO A 14 6.48 6.84 -5.45
CA PRO A 14 5.70 7.73 -4.58
C PRO A 14 5.37 9.10 -5.20
N GLY A 15 5.93 9.46 -6.36
CA GLY A 15 5.66 10.72 -7.03
C GLY A 15 5.81 11.92 -6.08
N LEU A 16 4.80 12.79 -6.03
CA LEU A 16 4.78 13.95 -5.14
C LEU A 16 4.76 13.60 -3.64
N LEU A 17 4.31 12.41 -3.25
CA LEU A 17 4.38 11.98 -1.85
C LEU A 17 5.83 11.82 -1.39
N GLY A 18 6.75 11.43 -2.28
CA GLY A 18 8.15 11.21 -1.93
C GLY A 18 8.80 12.46 -1.32
N PRO A 19 8.91 13.56 -2.09
CA PRO A 19 9.45 14.82 -1.59
C PRO A 19 8.68 15.40 -0.40
N ALA A 20 7.35 15.23 -0.36
CA ALA A 20 6.53 15.70 0.77
C ALA A 20 6.85 14.95 2.07
N LEU A 21 7.04 13.62 2.00
CA LEU A 21 7.41 12.80 3.15
C LEU A 21 8.84 13.10 3.61
N GLU A 22 9.76 13.31 2.68
CA GLU A 22 11.14 13.73 2.99
C GLU A 22 11.16 15.09 3.69
N ALA A 23 10.41 16.08 3.18
CA ALA A 23 10.24 17.38 3.81
C ALA A 23 9.62 17.29 5.22
N ALA A 24 8.76 16.29 5.46
CA ALA A 24 8.21 15.97 6.77
C ALA A 24 9.19 15.20 7.69
N GLY A 25 10.42 14.94 7.27
CA GLY A 25 11.46 14.28 8.07
C GLY A 25 11.45 12.75 8.02
N PHE A 26 10.83 12.17 6.99
CA PHE A 26 10.89 10.73 6.73
C PHE A 26 12.06 10.36 5.81
N THR A 27 12.74 9.27 6.14
CA THR A 27 13.60 8.53 5.21
C THR A 27 12.75 7.45 4.56
N LEU A 28 12.69 7.45 3.22
CA LEU A 28 11.90 6.48 2.46
C LEU A 28 12.62 5.14 2.40
N VAL A 29 11.90 4.07 2.70
CA VAL A 29 12.36 2.69 2.58
C VAL A 29 11.45 1.96 1.61
N ARG A 30 11.92 1.78 0.38
CA ARG A 30 11.11 1.19 -0.70
C ARG A 30 11.07 -0.34 -0.59
N ARG A 31 9.93 -0.92 -0.94
CA ARG A 31 9.69 -2.36 -1.08
C ARG A 31 8.98 -2.58 -2.40
N PHE A 32 9.58 -3.36 -3.28
CA PHE A 32 8.95 -3.69 -4.56
C PHE A 32 8.33 -5.08 -4.48
N ARG A 33 6.99 -5.15 -4.55
CA ARG A 33 6.20 -6.40 -4.50
C ARG A 33 6.62 -7.36 -3.38
N THR A 34 6.89 -6.81 -2.20
CA THR A 34 7.34 -7.56 -1.04
C THR A 34 7.08 -6.77 0.23
N VAL A 35 7.05 -7.47 1.36
CA VAL A 35 7.02 -6.87 2.69
C VAL A 35 8.05 -7.54 3.58
N ARG A 36 8.41 -6.89 4.68
CA ARG A 36 9.19 -7.51 5.76
C ARG A 36 8.43 -7.45 7.07
N ARG A 37 8.66 -8.44 7.94
CA ARG A 37 8.00 -8.49 9.25
C ARG A 37 8.25 -7.23 10.08
N GLU A 38 9.44 -6.62 9.97
CA GLU A 38 9.75 -5.38 10.67
C GLU A 38 8.96 -4.17 10.15
N ASP A 39 8.34 -4.23 8.98
CA ASP A 39 7.60 -3.10 8.40
C ASP A 39 6.28 -2.85 9.15
N VAL A 40 5.78 -3.84 9.91
CA VAL A 40 4.65 -3.65 10.85
C VAL A 40 4.92 -2.51 11.84
N ASP A 41 6.15 -2.37 12.31
CA ASP A 41 6.51 -1.37 13.33
C ASP A 41 6.99 -0.04 12.74
N ALA A 42 6.98 0.11 11.41
CA ALA A 42 7.35 1.37 10.78
C ALA A 42 6.41 2.51 11.24
N PRO A 43 6.94 3.72 11.54
CA PRO A 43 6.12 4.88 11.88
C PRO A 43 5.04 5.20 10.85
N LEU A 44 5.34 4.96 9.56
CA LEU A 44 4.40 5.12 8.46
C LEU A 44 4.62 4.01 7.42
N VAL A 45 3.52 3.47 6.89
CA VAL A 45 3.51 2.66 5.67
C VAL A 45 2.70 3.40 4.60
N VAL A 46 3.27 3.53 3.40
CA VAL A 46 2.62 4.06 2.21
C VAL A 46 2.49 2.91 1.22
N VAL A 47 1.29 2.68 0.70
CA VAL A 47 1.01 1.62 -0.27
C VAL A 47 0.61 2.28 -1.58
N MET A 48 1.43 2.11 -2.61
CA MET A 48 1.23 2.79 -3.90
C MET A 48 0.21 2.07 -4.79
N GLY A 49 -0.04 2.65 -5.96
CA GLY A 49 -0.88 2.06 -6.99
C GLY A 49 -0.25 0.84 -7.66
N GLY A 50 -1.03 0.20 -8.52
CA GLY A 50 -0.61 -0.89 -9.38
C GLY A 50 -1.79 -1.38 -10.23
N PRO A 51 -1.52 -2.11 -11.32
CA PRO A 51 -2.55 -2.59 -12.24
C PRO A 51 -3.36 -3.78 -11.69
N MET A 52 -2.96 -4.35 -10.55
CA MET A 52 -3.59 -5.52 -9.94
C MET A 52 -4.93 -5.16 -9.28
N GLY A 53 -5.83 -6.12 -9.23
CA GLY A 53 -6.96 -6.13 -8.32
C GLY A 53 -6.58 -6.75 -6.98
N VAL A 54 -7.16 -6.24 -5.89
CA VAL A 54 -6.99 -6.82 -4.54
C VAL A 54 -7.36 -8.31 -4.47
N TYR A 55 -8.29 -8.75 -5.32
CA TYR A 55 -8.75 -10.14 -5.42
C TYR A 55 -7.81 -11.05 -6.24
N GLU A 56 -6.73 -10.53 -6.82
CA GLU A 56 -5.82 -11.29 -7.70
C GLU A 56 -4.63 -11.91 -6.94
N ALA A 57 -4.81 -12.16 -5.64
CA ALA A 57 -3.76 -12.65 -4.75
C ALA A 57 -3.21 -14.04 -5.14
N ASP A 58 -3.93 -14.83 -5.94
CA ASP A 58 -3.43 -16.09 -6.50
C ASP A 58 -2.45 -15.89 -7.67
N ALA A 59 -2.67 -14.85 -8.49
CA ALA A 59 -1.74 -14.45 -9.56
C ALA A 59 -0.57 -13.62 -9.01
N HIS A 60 -0.80 -12.93 -7.89
CA HIS A 60 0.14 -12.02 -7.24
C HIS A 60 0.29 -12.33 -5.75
N PRO A 61 1.06 -13.37 -5.38
CA PRO A 61 1.15 -13.85 -3.99
C PRO A 61 1.59 -12.79 -2.97
N PHE A 62 2.39 -11.81 -3.37
CA PHE A 62 2.82 -10.71 -2.50
C PHE A 62 1.64 -9.90 -1.92
N LEU A 63 0.49 -9.87 -2.61
CA LEU A 63 -0.71 -9.21 -2.11
C LEU A 63 -1.24 -9.87 -0.82
N LYS A 64 -1.04 -11.19 -0.65
CA LYS A 64 -1.42 -11.91 0.59
C LYS A 64 -0.58 -11.42 1.76
N ASP A 65 0.72 -11.26 1.54
CA ASP A 65 1.65 -10.80 2.56
C ASP A 65 1.40 -9.34 2.93
N GLU A 66 1.10 -8.49 1.94
CA GLU A 66 0.70 -7.10 2.17
C GLU A 66 -0.61 -7.00 2.96
N LEU A 67 -1.65 -7.73 2.56
CA LEU A 67 -2.93 -7.76 3.29
C LEU A 67 -2.76 -8.20 4.75
N ALA A 68 -1.96 -9.24 4.99
CA ALA A 68 -1.68 -9.73 6.33
C ALA A 68 -0.96 -8.65 7.17
N LEU A 69 0.08 -8.02 6.61
CA LEU A 69 0.83 -6.97 7.30
C LEU A 69 -0.03 -5.73 7.57
N LEU A 70 -0.83 -5.30 6.60
CA LEU A 70 -1.74 -4.16 6.74
C LEU A 70 -2.83 -4.45 7.77
N GLY A 71 -3.36 -5.68 7.83
CA GLY A 71 -4.31 -6.10 8.86
C GLY A 71 -3.72 -5.95 10.27
N GLU A 72 -2.49 -6.41 10.49
CA GLU A 72 -1.80 -6.26 11.79
C GLU A 72 -1.57 -4.78 12.15
N ARG A 73 -1.19 -3.95 11.18
CA ARG A 73 -1.00 -2.52 11.37
C ARG A 73 -2.29 -1.80 11.74
N LEU A 74 -3.39 -2.10 11.04
CA LEU A 74 -4.70 -1.51 11.31
C LEU A 74 -5.22 -1.93 12.69
N ALA A 75 -5.07 -3.20 13.07
CA ALA A 75 -5.43 -3.68 14.40
C ALA A 75 -4.64 -3.00 15.53
N SER A 76 -3.44 -2.49 15.23
CA SER A 76 -2.56 -1.77 16.15
C SER A 76 -2.64 -0.24 16.01
N GLU A 77 -3.65 0.28 15.29
CA GLU A 77 -3.85 1.73 15.03
C GLU A 77 -2.61 2.44 14.46
N ARG A 78 -1.77 1.73 13.70
CA ARG A 78 -0.56 2.29 13.10
C ARG A 78 -0.87 3.00 11.80
N ALA A 79 -0.24 4.15 11.58
CA ALA A 79 -0.50 5.02 10.43
C ALA A 79 -0.18 4.33 9.10
N CYS A 80 -1.16 4.37 8.19
CA CYS A 80 -1.04 3.89 6.81
C CYS A 80 -1.64 4.91 5.84
N VAL A 81 -1.07 5.03 4.65
CA VAL A 81 -1.62 5.79 3.52
C VAL A 81 -1.68 4.85 2.32
N GLY A 82 -2.83 4.79 1.64
CA GLY A 82 -3.02 3.95 0.45
C GLY A 82 -3.41 4.80 -0.74
N VAL A 83 -2.82 4.53 -1.91
CA VAL A 83 -3.10 5.23 -3.18
C VAL A 83 -3.55 4.20 -4.21
N CYS A 84 -4.68 4.45 -4.88
CA CYS A 84 -5.24 3.54 -5.90
C CYS A 84 -5.38 2.10 -5.35
N LEU A 85 -4.63 1.13 -5.86
CA LEU A 85 -4.54 -0.24 -5.33
C LEU A 85 -4.26 -0.24 -3.81
N GLY A 86 -3.34 0.60 -3.33
CA GLY A 86 -3.05 0.70 -1.90
C GLY A 86 -4.25 1.10 -1.04
N ALA A 87 -5.14 1.96 -1.54
CA ALA A 87 -6.37 2.32 -0.81
C ALA A 87 -7.34 1.13 -0.76
N GLN A 88 -7.41 0.36 -1.84
CA GLN A 88 -8.22 -0.85 -1.90
C GLN A 88 -7.67 -1.95 -0.95
N LEU A 89 -6.34 -2.12 -0.89
CA LEU A 89 -5.69 -3.05 0.03
C LEU A 89 -5.97 -2.69 1.50
N LEU A 90 -5.92 -1.41 1.85
CA LEU A 90 -6.30 -0.96 3.20
C LEU A 90 -7.77 -1.24 3.52
N ALA A 91 -8.68 -0.99 2.56
CA ALA A 91 -10.09 -1.31 2.74
C ALA A 91 -10.32 -2.81 2.96
N ALA A 92 -9.69 -3.66 2.15
CA ALA A 92 -9.77 -5.11 2.29
C ALA A 92 -9.15 -5.63 3.59
N ALA A 93 -7.99 -5.09 3.99
CA ALA A 93 -7.35 -5.42 5.27
C ALA A 93 -8.21 -5.00 6.48
N ALA A 94 -9.03 -3.94 6.33
CA ALA A 94 -10.04 -3.54 7.32
C ALA A 94 -11.32 -4.40 7.29
N GLY A 95 -11.39 -5.42 6.42
CA GLY A 95 -12.54 -6.31 6.27
C GLY A 95 -13.62 -5.83 5.31
N ALA A 96 -13.41 -4.74 4.58
CA ALA A 96 -14.36 -4.27 3.57
C ALA A 96 -14.27 -5.08 2.27
N GLN A 97 -15.38 -5.19 1.55
CA GLN A 97 -15.39 -5.79 0.22
C GLN A 97 -14.93 -4.77 -0.83
N VAL A 98 -13.96 -5.16 -1.65
CA VAL A 98 -13.51 -4.38 -2.82
C VAL A 98 -14.00 -5.07 -4.10
N SER A 99 -14.55 -4.30 -5.03
CA SER A 99 -15.05 -4.80 -6.31
C SER A 99 -14.95 -3.74 -7.41
N PRO A 100 -14.98 -4.14 -8.70
CA PRO A 100 -15.02 -3.19 -9.80
C PRO A 100 -16.14 -2.16 -9.67
N GLY A 101 -15.83 -0.91 -10.01
CA GLY A 101 -16.80 0.18 -10.05
C GLY A 101 -17.86 -0.05 -11.12
N LYS A 102 -19.10 0.42 -10.88
CA LYS A 102 -20.23 0.24 -11.81
C LYS A 102 -20.30 1.28 -12.93
N ASN A 103 -19.49 2.34 -12.83
CA ASN A 103 -19.55 3.50 -13.73
C ASN A 103 -18.39 3.53 -14.73
N GLY A 104 -17.72 2.39 -14.95
CA GLY A 104 -16.52 2.31 -15.80
C GLY A 104 -15.27 2.81 -15.08
N PHE A 105 -14.16 2.85 -15.82
CA PHE A 105 -12.87 3.36 -15.33
C PHE A 105 -12.86 4.89 -15.32
N GLU A 106 -12.35 5.47 -14.25
CA GLU A 106 -12.05 6.90 -14.15
C GLU A 106 -10.57 7.12 -14.51
N VAL A 107 -10.31 7.80 -15.62
CA VAL A 107 -8.96 8.10 -16.13
C VAL A 107 -8.93 9.55 -16.58
N GLY A 108 -8.01 10.35 -16.03
CA GLY A 108 -7.89 11.78 -16.34
C GLY A 108 -6.77 12.47 -15.56
#